data_AF-A0A1F8QZM9-F1
#
_entry.id   AF-A0A1F8QZM9-F1
#
_cell.length_a   1.000
_cell.length_b   1.000
_cell.length_c   1.000
_cell.angle_alpha   90.00
_cell.angle_beta   90.00
_cell.angle_gamma   90.00
#
_symmetry.space_group_name_H-M   'P 1'
#
loop_
_entity.id
_entity.type
_entity.pdbx_description
1 polymer ?
#
loop_
_entity_poly.entity_id
_entity_poly.type
_entity_poly.pdbx_seq_one_letter_code
_entity_poly.pdbx_strand_id
1 'polypeptide(L)' 'MAVAGFLMERELEFLGGALENPRLPFVAILGGAKVSDKIGVIRNLLGKVDQLLIGGGMANTFLKAQGKEIGQS' A
#
# COMPACT_ATOMS: atom_id res chain seq x y z
N MET A 1 8.16 1.66 -32.46
CA MET A 1 7.50 0.79 -31.48
C MET A 1 8.40 0.71 -30.26
N ALA A 2 7.94 1.15 -29.09
CA ALA A 2 8.65 0.93 -27.84
C ALA A 2 8.25 -0.47 -27.34
N VAL A 3 9.23 -1.36 -27.15
CA VAL A 3 9.01 -2.68 -26.58
C VAL A 3 9.48 -2.67 -25.14
N ALA A 4 8.66 -3.18 -24.21
CA ALA A 4 9.08 -3.39 -22.84
C ALA A 4 10.15 -4.50 -22.84
N GLY A 5 11.31 -4.24 -22.22
CA GLY A 5 12.30 -5.30 -22.02
C GLY A 5 11.79 -6.33 -21.01
N PHE A 6 12.35 -7.54 -21.00
CA PHE A 6 11.92 -8.65 -20.14
C PHE A 6 11.83 -8.30 -18.63
N LEU A 7 12.62 -7.35 -18.14
CA LEU A 7 12.54 -6.88 -16.76
C LEU A 7 11.28 -6.03 -16.52
N MET A 8 10.97 -5.12 -17.44
CA MET A 8 9.78 -4.28 -17.36
C MET A 8 8.50 -5.11 -17.56
N GLU A 9 8.53 -6.10 -18.46
CA GLU A 9 7.43 -7.03 -18.66
C GLU A 9 7.12 -7.84 -17.39
N ARG A 10 8.15 -8.41 -16.73
CA ARG A 10 7.98 -9.13 -15.47
C ARG A 10 7.44 -8.25 -14.35
N GLU A 11 7.84 -6.98 -14.30
CA GLU A 11 7.37 -6.03 -13.29
C GLU A 11 5.90 -5.68 -13.52
N LEU A 12 5.49 -5.47 -14.78
CA LEU A 12 4.10 -5.26 -15.16
C LEU A 12 3.22 -6.48 -14.88
N GLU A 13 3.69 -7.70 -15.16
CA GLU A 13 2.97 -8.93 -14.82
C GLU A 13 2.80 -9.09 -13.32
N PHE A 14 3.84 -8.80 -12.52
CA PHE A 14 3.76 -8.89 -11.06
C PHE A 14 2.82 -7.85 -10.46
N LEU A 15 2.96 -6.58 -10.86
CA LEU A 15 2.14 -5.49 -10.33
C LEU A 15 0.69 -5.58 -10.83
N GLY A 16 0.50 -5.87 -12.12
CA GLY A 16 -0.80 -6.05 -12.73
C GLY A 16 -1.54 -7.26 -12.15
N GLY A 17 -0.89 -8.42 -12.12
CA GLY A 17 -1.48 -9.64 -11.57
C GLY A 17 -1.84 -9.52 -10.09
N ALA A 18 -0.97 -8.91 -9.28
CA ALA A 18 -1.25 -8.68 -7.86
C ALA A 18 -2.40 -7.68 -7.61
N LEU A 19 -2.68 -6.77 -8.55
CA LEU A 19 -3.72 -5.76 -8.42
C LEU A 19 -5.04 -6.14 -9.11
N GLU A 20 -5.03 -7.00 -10.12
CA GLU A 20 -6.23 -7.41 -10.86
C GLU A 20 -6.84 -8.71 -10.33
N ASN A 21 -6.01 -9.71 -10.01
CA ASN A 21 -6.44 -10.99 -9.42
C ASN A 21 -5.50 -11.39 -8.27
N PRO A 22 -5.56 -10.65 -7.14
CA PRO A 22 -4.77 -10.98 -5.98
C PRO A 22 -5.09 -12.40 -5.48
N ARG A 23 -4.06 -13.18 -5.14
CA ARG A 23 -4.26 -14.43 -4.40
C ARG A 23 -4.63 -14.09 -2.96
N LEU A 24 -5.76 -14.61 -2.50
CA LEU A 24 -6.24 -14.39 -1.14
C LEU A 24 -5.54 -15.34 -0.14
N PRO A 25 -5.26 -14.89 1.10
CA PRO A 25 -5.48 -13.54 1.61
C PRO A 25 -4.44 -12.55 1.06
N PHE A 26 -4.91 -11.42 0.54
CA PHE A 26 -4.08 -10.35 0.01
C PHE A 26 -3.86 -9.27 1.06
N VAL A 27 -2.62 -9.21 1.54
CA VAL A 27 -2.20 -8.28 2.59
C VAL A 27 -1.30 -7.22 1.97
N ALA A 28 -1.67 -5.94 2.12
CA ALA A 28 -0.80 -4.82 1.76
C ALA A 28 -0.13 -4.24 3.00
N ILE A 29 1.16 -3.93 2.88
CA ILE A 29 1.95 -3.27 3.93
C ILE A 29 2.35 -1.88 3.44
N LEU A 30 1.90 -0.85 4.16
CA LEU A 30 2.20 0.55 3.87
C LEU A 30 3.00 1.16 5.01
N GLY A 31 4.28 1.39 4.75
CA GLY A 31 5.16 2.17 5.62
C GLY A 31 5.38 3.59 5.09
N GLY A 32 5.77 4.52 5.95
CA GLY A 32 6.17 5.88 5.54
C GLY A 32 6.19 6.86 6.69
N ALA A 33 6.75 8.05 6.45
CA ALA A 33 6.78 9.13 7.45
C ALA A 33 5.46 9.92 7.50
N LYS A 34 4.80 10.12 6.35
CA LYS A 34 3.58 10.93 6.22
C LYS A 34 2.48 10.17 5.48
N VAL A 35 1.25 10.30 5.98
CA VAL A 35 0.05 9.74 5.33
C VAL A 35 -0.23 10.42 3.99
N SER A 36 -0.04 11.73 3.91
CA SER A 36 -0.36 12.57 2.74
C SER A 36 0.18 12.00 1.43
N ASP A 37 1.40 11.49 1.46
CA ASP A 37 2.14 11.09 0.26
C ASP A 37 1.61 9.75 -0.30
N LYS A 38 0.87 8.99 0.51
CA LYS A 38 0.39 7.64 0.19
C LYS A 38 -1.13 7.50 0.19
N ILE A 39 -1.89 8.58 0.36
CA ILE A 39 -3.36 8.55 0.36
C ILE A 39 -3.92 7.93 -0.91
N GLY A 40 -3.37 8.28 -2.08
CA GLY A 40 -3.83 7.74 -3.37
C GLY A 40 -3.65 6.23 -3.45
N VAL A 41 -2.49 5.73 -3.00
CA VAL A 41 -2.17 4.30 -2.97
C VAL A 41 -3.09 3.57 -1.98
N ILE A 42 -3.31 4.13 -0.79
CA ILE A 42 -4.24 3.58 0.21
C ILE A 42 -5.64 3.41 -0.40
N ARG A 43 -6.18 4.44 -1.05
CA ARG A 43 -7.52 4.39 -1.65
C ARG A 43 -7.64 3.30 -2.73
N ASN A 44 -6.61 3.13 -3.55
CA ASN A 44 -6.59 2.11 -4.59
C ASN A 44 -6.48 0.69 -4.02
N LEU A 45 -5.76 0.52 -2.91
CA LEU A 45 -5.57 -0.78 -2.27
C LEU A 45 -6.73 -1.18 -1.35
N LEU A 46 -7.38 -0.22 -0.67
CA LEU A 46 -8.49 -0.49 0.26
C LEU A 46 -9.66 -1.27 -0.38
N GLY A 47 -9.87 -1.12 -1.69
CA GLY A 47 -10.92 -1.86 -2.41
C GLY A 47 -10.49 -3.26 -2.90
N LYS A 48 -9.22 -3.64 -2.69
CA LYS A 48 -8.61 -4.84 -3.27
C LYS A 48 -7.96 -5.76 -2.23
N VAL A 49 -7.54 -5.22 -1.09
CA VAL A 49 -6.82 -5.96 -0.03
C VAL A 49 -7.78 -6.47 1.04
N ASP A 50 -7.52 -7.66 1.56
CA ASP A 50 -8.24 -8.19 2.74
C ASP A 50 -7.73 -7.56 4.02
N GLN A 51 -6.42 -7.30 4.08
CA GLN A 51 -5.78 -6.69 5.23
C GLN A 51 -4.80 -5.61 4.82
N LEU A 52 -4.82 -4.50 5.56
CA LEU A 52 -3.91 -3.39 5.39
C LEU A 52 -3.09 -3.20 6.67
N LEU A 53 -1.78 -3.41 6.57
CA LEU A 53 -0.84 -3.17 7.66
C LEU A 53 -0.18 -1.81 7.45
N ILE A 54 -0.26 -0.94 8.45
CA ILE A 54 0.32 0.41 8.40
C ILE A 54 1.44 0.51 9.43
N GLY A 55 2.63 0.93 8.99
CA GLY A 55 3.82 1.08 9.85
C GLY A 55 4.53 2.42 9.67
N GLY A 56 5.50 2.72 10.54
CA GLY A 56 6.28 3.96 10.50
C GLY A 56 5.53 5.20 11.03
N GLY A 57 6.04 6.40 10.74
CA GLY A 57 5.45 7.67 11.20
C GLY A 57 4.00 7.89 10.76
N MET A 58 3.59 7.30 9.64
CA MET A 58 2.20 7.36 9.17
C MET A 58 1.24 6.52 10.03
N ALA A 59 1.72 5.48 10.71
CA ALA A 59 0.90 4.70 11.64
C ALA A 59 0.42 5.56 12.80
N ASN A 60 1.23 6.52 13.24
CA ASN A 60 0.85 7.45 14.30
C ASN A 60 -0.40 8.27 13.93
N THR A 61 -0.50 8.73 12.68
CA THR A 61 -1.70 9.45 12.22
C THR A 61 -2.96 8.57 12.28
N PHE A 62 -2.86 7.30 11.89
CA PHE A 62 -3.97 6.36 11.97
C PHE A 62 -4.33 6.00 13.41
N LEU A 63 -3.33 5.78 14.27
CA LEU A 63 -3.53 5.53 15.70
C LEU A 63 -4.20 6.72 16.38
N LYS A 64 -3.76 7.95 16.09
CA LYS A 64 -4.38 9.18 16.56
C LYS A 64 -5.81 9.34 16.03
N ALA A 65 -6.07 8.99 14.78
CA ALA A 65 -7.43 9.02 14.20
C ALA A 65 -8.37 8.00 14.85
N GLN A 66 -7.85 6.88 15.36
CA GLN A 66 -8.61 5.91 16.17
C GLN A 66 -8.78 6.33 17.63
N GLY A 67 -8.34 7.54 18.01
CA GLY A 67 -8.41 8.04 19.38
C GLY A 67 -7.38 7.41 20.33
N LYS A 68 -6.36 6.72 19.81
CA LYS A 68 -5.25 6.24 20.64
C LYS A 68 -4.26 7.37 20.88
N GLU A 69 -3.84 7.54 22.13
CA GLU A 69 -2.74 8.44 22.47
C GLU A 69 -1.45 7.96 21.82
N ILE A 70 -0.96 8.73 20.86
CA ILE A 70 0.42 8.65 20.40
C ILE A 70 1.22 9.63 21.23
N GLY A 71 2.20 9.15 21.98
CA GLY A 71 3.11 10.00 22.76
C GLY A 71 3.89 10.99 21.86
N GLN A 72 4.66 11.88 22.47
CA GLN A 72 5.46 12.87 21.73
C GLN A 72 6.53 12.15 20.89
N SER A 73 6.28 12.00 19.58
CA SER A 73 7.24 11.54 18.58
C SER A 73 7.02 12.32 17.28
#